data_AF-A0A0N1NYN2-F1
#
_entry.id   AF-A0A0N1NYN2-F1
#
_cell.length_a   1.000
_cell.length_b   1.000
_cell.length_c   1.000
_cell.angle_alpha   90.00
_cell.angle_beta   90.00
_cell.angle_gamma   90.00
#
_symmetry.space_group_name_H-M   'P 1'
#
loop_
_entity.id
_entity.type
_entity.pdbx_description
1 polymer ?
#
loop_
_entity_poly.entity_id
_entity_poly.type
_entity_poly.pdbx_seq_one_letter_code
_entity_poly.pdbx_strand_id
1 'polypeptide(L)'
;MADYQSSITGDHDEPLSKPFASYDEARLSFFYLSGLCHACIGEGSRARLAHTPQEVIESSLMAHRDALLDNLRSFKERFMPLLEAALCATGAVSDQIAVLTLQCQMIIMSVWTACSLSSNEMIWDQHLSSFTKILDICSRVIGLLEGQNIIQQPFSIEFGLIAPLYMSGRLCRDPSVRQSILELLGRGRQQEGLWQAKVCAAILRRIYAIEDVGKLPGQHLPSDTARLRATLIHPRKTDSSGIRGNVVQFFLTSEDVMEGWNVWEEWIEAP
;
A
#
# COMPACT_ATOMS: atom_id res chain seq x y z
N MET A 1 15.15 14.81 29.21
CA MET A 1 13.72 14.91 28.85
C MET A 1 13.68 15.39 27.41
N ALA A 2 13.13 14.61 26.50
CA ALA A 2 13.05 14.98 25.08
C ALA A 2 12.09 16.17 24.94
N ASP A 3 12.54 17.19 24.22
CA ASP A 3 11.79 18.40 23.96
C ASP A 3 10.74 18.11 22.88
N TYR A 4 9.47 18.03 23.30
CA TYR A 4 8.30 17.82 22.45
C TYR A 4 7.66 19.16 21.99
N GLN A 5 8.32 20.29 22.23
CA GLN A 5 7.75 21.62 21.98
C GLN A 5 8.30 22.32 20.71
N SER A 6 9.16 21.69 19.92
CA SER A 6 9.51 22.26 18.62
C SER A 6 8.28 22.21 17.69
N SER A 7 7.91 23.36 17.14
CA SER A 7 6.81 23.49 16.19
C SER A 7 7.07 22.62 14.96
N ILE A 8 6.26 21.58 14.78
CA ILE A 8 6.32 20.58 13.69
C ILE A 8 5.66 21.12 12.41
N THR A 9 5.84 22.40 12.15
CA THR A 9 5.44 23.04 10.89
C THR A 9 6.71 23.71 10.38
N GLY A 10 7.43 23.00 9.51
CA GLY A 10 8.54 23.58 8.78
C GLY A 10 8.02 24.79 8.02
N ASP A 11 8.67 25.93 8.24
CA ASP A 11 8.39 27.20 7.61
C ASP A 11 8.45 27.03 6.08
N HIS A 12 7.42 27.51 5.39
CA HIS A 12 7.30 27.43 3.93
C HIS A 12 8.17 28.51 3.28
N ASP A 13 9.49 28.30 3.22
CA ASP A 13 10.41 29.03 2.33
C ASP A 13 11.84 28.41 2.36
N GLU A 14 11.98 27.09 2.13
CA GLU A 14 13.31 26.47 1.94
C GLU A 14 13.69 26.33 0.46
N PRO A 15 14.90 26.79 0.05
CA PRO A 15 15.38 26.66 -1.33
C PRO A 15 15.60 25.19 -1.69
N LEU A 16 15.42 24.83 -2.98
CA LEU A 16 15.70 23.52 -3.60
C LEU A 16 16.16 22.47 -2.60
N SER A 17 15.20 21.74 -2.04
CA SER A 17 15.37 20.92 -0.86
C SER A 17 16.62 20.04 -0.95
N LYS A 18 17.54 20.21 0.00
CA LYS A 18 18.82 19.46 0.03
C LYS A 18 18.56 17.93 0.02
N PRO A 19 19.40 17.14 -0.68
CA PRO A 19 19.36 15.68 -0.60
C PRO A 19 19.47 15.19 0.85
N PHE A 20 18.88 14.03 1.14
CA PHE A 20 19.05 13.41 2.46
C PHE A 20 20.51 13.03 2.70
N ALA A 21 21.02 13.30 3.91
CA ALA A 21 22.40 12.99 4.28
C ALA A 21 22.61 11.50 4.58
N SER A 22 21.53 10.77 4.92
CA SER A 22 21.59 9.34 5.25
C SER A 22 20.27 8.62 4.96
N TYR A 23 20.33 7.29 4.89
CA TYR A 23 19.14 6.44 4.81
C TYR A 23 18.23 6.62 6.02
N ASP A 24 18.77 6.73 7.23
CA ASP A 24 17.95 6.87 8.45
C ASP A 24 17.17 8.19 8.46
N GLU A 25 17.78 9.28 7.99
CA GLU A 25 17.09 10.56 7.83
C GLU A 25 15.94 10.45 6.83
N ALA A 26 16.19 9.84 5.66
CA ALA A 26 15.16 9.62 4.65
C ALA A 26 14.03 8.72 5.19
N ARG A 27 14.37 7.64 5.89
CA ARG A 27 13.40 6.70 6.46
C ARG A 27 12.51 7.36 7.51
N LEU A 28 13.10 8.14 8.42
CA LEU A 28 12.34 8.87 9.45
C LEU A 28 11.45 9.95 8.84
N SER A 29 11.96 10.71 7.87
CA SER A 29 11.19 11.70 7.12
C SER A 29 10.00 11.06 6.41
N PHE A 30 10.22 9.93 5.73
CA PHE A 30 9.16 9.19 5.05
C PHE A 30 8.15 8.60 6.04
N PHE A 31 8.59 8.06 7.18
CA PHE A 31 7.70 7.52 8.19
C PHE A 31 6.68 8.58 8.65
N TYR A 32 7.14 9.79 8.98
CA TYR A 32 6.26 10.89 9.37
C TYR A 32 5.29 11.27 8.23
N LEU A 33 5.81 11.48 7.01
CA LEU A 33 5.00 11.83 5.85
C LEU A 33 3.95 10.76 5.52
N SER A 34 4.32 9.49 5.63
CA SER A 34 3.42 8.35 5.40
C SER A 34 2.27 8.31 6.42
N GLY A 35 2.52 8.69 7.67
CA GLY A 35 1.49 8.81 8.70
C GLY A 35 0.44 9.87 8.35
N LEU A 36 0.88 11.04 7.87
CA LEU A 36 -0.03 12.10 7.41
C LEU A 36 -0.85 11.65 6.19
N CYS A 37 -0.21 10.97 5.23
CA CYS A 37 -0.88 10.41 4.07
C CYS A 37 -1.96 9.40 4.47
N HIS A 38 -1.63 8.46 5.36
CA HIS A 38 -2.60 7.49 5.87
C HIS A 38 -3.78 8.15 6.60
N ALA A 39 -3.55 9.22 7.35
CA ALA A 39 -4.61 9.95 8.02
C ALA A 39 -5.59 10.56 7.01
N CYS A 40 -5.08 11.26 5.98
CA CYS A 40 -5.89 11.84 4.91
C CYS A 40 -6.67 10.76 4.13
N ILE A 41 -6.00 9.68 3.74
CA ILE A 41 -6.63 8.52 3.08
C ILE A 41 -7.74 7.92 3.94
N GLY A 42 -7.48 7.72 5.23
CA GLY A 42 -8.44 7.14 6.17
C GLY A 42 -9.64 8.03 6.43
N GLU A 43 -9.46 9.36 6.40
CA GLU A 43 -10.57 10.31 6.47
C GLU A 43 -11.44 10.26 5.23
N GLY A 44 -10.85 10.31 4.03
CA GLY A 44 -11.59 10.19 2.77
C GLY A 44 -12.34 8.85 2.67
N SER A 45 -11.69 7.74 3.05
CA SER A 45 -12.33 6.41 3.06
C SER A 45 -13.50 6.35 4.06
N ARG A 46 -13.36 6.88 5.27
CA ARG A 46 -14.45 6.89 6.26
C ARG A 46 -15.62 7.75 5.81
N ALA A 47 -15.37 8.93 5.26
CA ALA A 47 -16.40 9.80 4.73
C ALA A 47 -17.18 9.11 3.59
N ARG A 48 -16.47 8.44 2.67
CA ARG A 48 -17.10 7.67 1.58
C ARG A 48 -17.98 6.53 2.11
N LEU A 49 -17.47 5.77 3.08
CA LEU A 49 -18.23 4.67 3.69
C LEU A 49 -19.45 5.18 4.48
N ALA A 50 -19.41 6.42 4.98
CA ALA A 50 -20.54 7.10 5.62
C ALA A 50 -21.49 7.79 4.63
N HIS A 51 -21.37 7.54 3.32
CA HIS A 51 -22.18 8.15 2.25
C HIS A 51 -22.09 9.68 2.15
N THR A 52 -20.99 10.27 2.64
CA THR A 52 -20.75 11.70 2.44
C THR A 52 -20.66 12.01 0.94
N PRO A 53 -21.38 13.04 0.44
CA PRO A 53 -21.32 13.41 -0.97
C PRO A 53 -19.90 13.71 -1.45
N GLN A 54 -19.59 13.30 -2.67
CA GLN A 54 -18.24 13.41 -3.23
C GLN A 54 -17.73 14.85 -3.26
N GLU A 55 -18.58 15.84 -3.59
CA GLU A 55 -18.16 17.25 -3.61
C GLU A 55 -17.77 17.76 -2.22
N VAL A 56 -18.43 17.25 -1.17
CA VAL A 56 -18.10 17.59 0.22
C VAL A 56 -16.76 17.00 0.62
N ILE A 57 -16.49 15.73 0.26
CA ILE A 57 -15.20 15.07 0.50
C ILE A 57 -14.07 15.85 -0.19
N GLU A 58 -14.25 16.18 -1.47
CA GLU A 58 -13.25 16.91 -2.26
C GLU A 58 -13.00 18.29 -1.70
N SER A 59 -14.05 19.08 -1.45
CA SER A 59 -13.92 20.44 -0.90
C SER A 59 -13.20 20.47 0.46
N SER A 60 -13.38 19.43 1.28
CA SER A 60 -12.76 19.34 2.60
C SER A 60 -11.30 18.86 2.57
N LEU A 61 -10.96 17.92 1.68
CA LEU A 61 -9.68 17.18 1.76
C LEU A 61 -8.72 17.45 0.60
N MET A 62 -9.19 18.02 -0.52
CA MET A 62 -8.39 18.17 -1.74
C MET A 62 -7.11 18.99 -1.50
N ALA A 63 -7.23 20.17 -0.88
CA ALA A 63 -6.06 21.02 -0.61
C ALA A 63 -5.03 20.33 0.29
N HIS A 64 -5.49 19.57 1.28
CA HIS A 64 -4.60 18.81 2.17
C HIS A 64 -3.92 17.64 1.44
N ARG A 65 -4.67 16.87 0.65
CA ARG A 65 -4.12 15.80 -0.21
C ARG A 65 -3.06 16.36 -1.16
N ASP A 66 -3.35 17.48 -1.81
CA ASP A 66 -2.45 18.06 -2.82
C ASP A 66 -1.14 18.56 -2.18
N ALA A 67 -1.21 19.18 -1.00
CA ALA A 67 -0.02 19.51 -0.22
C ALA A 67 0.82 18.27 0.16
N LEU A 68 0.16 17.15 0.50
CA LEU A 68 0.84 15.88 0.77
C LEU A 68 1.51 15.29 -0.49
N LEU A 69 0.88 15.43 -1.65
CA LEU A 69 1.47 15.01 -2.93
C LEU A 69 2.70 15.83 -3.30
N ASP A 70 2.68 17.14 -3.05
CA ASP A 70 3.85 17.99 -3.25
C ASP A 70 4.98 17.62 -2.27
N ASN A 71 4.64 17.31 -1.02
CA ASN A 71 5.61 16.81 -0.04
C ASN A 71 6.21 15.45 -0.45
N LEU A 72 5.41 14.54 -1.01
CA LEU A 72 5.89 13.25 -1.55
C LEU A 72 6.80 13.44 -2.76
N ARG A 73 6.50 14.42 -3.63
CA ARG A 73 7.36 14.79 -4.76
C ARG A 73 8.70 15.35 -4.28
N SER A 74 8.67 16.28 -3.32
CA SER A 74 9.88 16.82 -2.69
C SER A 74 10.70 15.72 -2.01
N PHE A 75 10.06 14.83 -1.24
CA PHE A 75 10.72 13.67 -0.64
C PHE A 75 11.44 12.84 -1.70
N LYS A 76 10.76 12.51 -2.81
CA LYS A 76 11.34 11.73 -3.90
C LYS A 76 12.59 12.42 -4.46
N GLU A 77 12.53 13.71 -4.76
CA GLU A 77 13.67 14.47 -5.30
C GLU A 77 14.89 14.41 -4.38
N ARG A 78 14.69 14.54 -3.06
CA ARG A 78 15.77 14.44 -2.06
C ARG A 78 16.31 13.02 -1.88
N PHE A 79 15.48 12.01 -2.10
CA PHE A 79 15.80 10.60 -1.89
C PHE A 79 16.52 9.99 -3.09
N MET A 80 16.23 10.44 -4.31
CA MET A 80 16.82 9.88 -5.54
C MET A 80 18.36 9.82 -5.54
N PRO A 81 19.11 10.85 -5.11
CA PRO A 81 20.58 10.77 -5.06
C PRO A 81 21.11 9.67 -4.14
N LEU A 82 20.45 9.46 -3.00
CA LEU A 82 20.81 8.41 -2.04
C LEU A 82 20.54 7.01 -2.63
N LEU A 83 19.38 6.84 -3.29
CA LEU A 83 19.04 5.63 -4.01
C LEU A 83 20.08 5.32 -5.09
N GLU A 84 20.38 6.28 -5.96
CA GLU A 84 21.34 6.11 -7.06
C GLU A 84 22.73 5.76 -6.56
N ALA A 85 23.21 6.44 -5.52
CA ALA A 85 24.51 6.16 -4.90
C ALA A 85 24.59 4.72 -4.36
N ALA A 86 23.55 4.25 -3.67
CA ALA A 86 23.51 2.90 -3.11
C ALA A 86 23.42 1.81 -4.20
N LEU A 87 22.80 2.09 -5.36
CA LEU A 87 22.71 1.15 -6.47
C LEU A 87 23.95 1.12 -7.37
N CYS A 88 24.69 2.23 -7.46
CA CYS A 88 25.91 2.34 -8.25
C CYS A 88 27.17 1.86 -7.50
N ALA A 89 27.19 1.99 -6.17
CA ALA A 89 28.32 1.57 -5.38
C ALA A 89 28.45 0.03 -5.33
N THR A 90 29.66 -0.48 -5.17
CA THR A 90 29.92 -1.85 -4.69
C THR A 90 29.62 -1.97 -3.18
N GLY A 91 28.59 -1.25 -2.71
CA GLY A 91 28.20 -1.16 -1.31
C GLY A 91 27.56 -2.45 -0.81
N ALA A 92 27.27 -2.49 0.49
CA ALA A 92 26.68 -3.66 1.11
C ALA A 92 25.30 -3.96 0.50
N VAL A 93 25.00 -5.25 0.29
CA VAL A 93 23.69 -5.69 -0.22
C VAL A 93 22.54 -5.21 0.70
N SER A 94 22.80 -5.06 1.99
CA SER A 94 21.87 -4.47 2.97
C SER A 94 21.45 -3.06 2.60
N ASP A 95 22.37 -2.23 2.10
CA ASP A 95 22.09 -0.83 1.78
C ASP A 95 21.19 -0.75 0.53
N GLN A 96 21.47 -1.60 -0.47
CA GLN A 96 20.60 -1.74 -1.65
C GLN A 96 19.19 -2.18 -1.26
N ILE A 97 19.07 -3.20 -0.39
CA ILE A 97 17.77 -3.67 0.10
C ILE A 97 17.02 -2.53 0.80
N ALA A 98 17.70 -1.79 1.69
CA ALA A 98 17.10 -0.70 2.46
C ALA A 98 16.52 0.41 1.55
N VAL A 99 17.32 0.91 0.59
CA VAL A 99 16.85 1.98 -0.32
C VAL A 99 15.77 1.48 -1.29
N LEU A 100 15.85 0.24 -1.77
CA LEU A 100 14.84 -0.34 -2.65
C LEU A 100 13.51 -0.55 -1.92
N THR A 101 13.54 -1.04 -0.69
CA THR A 101 12.36 -1.14 0.17
C THR A 101 11.71 0.23 0.37
N LEU A 102 12.49 1.25 0.72
CA LEU A 102 11.95 2.60 0.94
C LEU A 102 11.37 3.19 -0.35
N GLN A 103 12.01 2.94 -1.51
CA GLN A 103 11.46 3.32 -2.82
C GLN A 103 10.11 2.65 -3.07
N CYS A 104 9.99 1.35 -2.78
CA CYS A 104 8.74 0.60 -2.94
C CYS A 104 7.60 1.21 -2.10
N GLN A 105 7.88 1.51 -0.83
CA GLN A 105 6.91 2.13 0.08
C GLN A 105 6.50 3.54 -0.38
N MET A 106 7.46 4.34 -0.86
CA MET A 106 7.21 5.67 -1.40
C MET A 106 6.32 5.64 -2.64
N ILE A 107 6.54 4.70 -3.57
CA ILE A 107 5.72 4.57 -4.78
C ILE A 107 4.28 4.24 -4.42
N ILE A 108 4.06 3.21 -3.58
CA ILE A 108 2.69 2.80 -3.23
C ILE A 108 1.96 3.91 -2.44
N MET A 109 2.67 4.63 -1.55
CA MET A 109 2.08 5.75 -0.81
C MET A 109 1.67 6.89 -1.75
N SER A 110 2.53 7.23 -2.71
CA SER A 110 2.22 8.26 -3.72
C SER A 110 0.97 7.92 -4.53
N VAL A 111 0.85 6.67 -4.98
CA VAL A 111 -0.33 6.20 -5.73
C VAL A 111 -1.58 6.25 -4.87
N TRP A 112 -1.50 5.77 -3.63
CA TRP A 112 -2.65 5.72 -2.73
C TRP A 112 -3.14 7.11 -2.34
N THR A 113 -2.23 8.02 -1.99
CA THR A 113 -2.57 9.42 -1.68
C THR A 113 -3.18 10.11 -2.89
N ALA A 114 -2.63 9.92 -4.10
CA ALA A 114 -3.14 10.57 -5.31
C ALA A 114 -4.59 10.18 -5.62
N CYS A 115 -4.93 8.91 -5.41
CA CYS A 115 -6.25 8.37 -5.72
C CYS A 115 -7.23 8.41 -4.55
N SER A 116 -6.78 8.83 -3.36
CA SER A 116 -7.51 8.72 -2.08
C SER A 116 -8.93 9.30 -2.09
N LEU A 117 -9.14 10.36 -2.86
CA LEU A 117 -10.44 11.03 -2.95
C LEU A 117 -11.31 10.51 -4.10
N SER A 118 -10.81 9.70 -5.02
CA SER A 118 -11.63 9.17 -6.14
C SER A 118 -12.76 8.26 -5.65
N SER A 119 -13.96 8.44 -6.20
CA SER A 119 -15.10 7.53 -6.03
C SER A 119 -15.11 6.37 -7.03
N ASN A 120 -14.29 6.47 -8.09
CA ASN A 120 -14.17 5.49 -9.16
C ASN A 120 -12.92 4.63 -8.94
N GLU A 121 -13.12 3.32 -8.81
CA GLU A 121 -12.05 2.33 -8.62
C GLU A 121 -11.24 2.07 -9.89
N MET A 122 -11.65 2.58 -11.06
CA MET A 122 -10.84 2.53 -12.28
C MET A 122 -9.69 3.55 -12.25
N ILE A 123 -9.67 4.48 -11.30
CA ILE A 123 -8.59 5.47 -11.15
C ILE A 123 -7.22 4.81 -11.02
N TRP A 124 -7.15 3.60 -10.47
CA TRP A 124 -5.90 2.87 -10.27
C TRP A 124 -5.22 2.49 -11.59
N ASP A 125 -5.96 2.37 -12.69
CA ASP A 125 -5.43 1.90 -13.97
C ASP A 125 -4.37 2.84 -14.55
N GLN A 126 -4.47 4.15 -14.28
CA GLN A 126 -3.48 5.13 -14.72
C GLN A 126 -2.10 4.92 -14.05
N HIS A 127 -2.04 4.10 -13.00
CA HIS A 127 -0.83 3.80 -12.24
C HIS A 127 -0.26 2.40 -12.51
N LEU A 128 -0.67 1.73 -13.61
CA LEU A 128 -0.13 0.42 -13.99
C LEU A 128 1.41 0.38 -13.99
N SER A 129 2.05 1.41 -14.54
CA SER A 129 3.52 1.54 -14.54
C SER A 129 4.13 1.58 -13.14
N SER A 130 3.43 2.17 -12.16
CA SER A 130 3.87 2.24 -10.78
C SER A 130 3.76 0.87 -10.11
N PHE A 131 2.69 0.11 -10.38
CA PHE A 131 2.54 -1.26 -9.89
C PHE A 131 3.61 -2.19 -10.49
N THR A 132 3.86 -2.14 -11.80
CA THR A 132 4.94 -2.92 -12.43
C THR A 132 6.29 -2.57 -11.81
N LYS A 133 6.56 -1.28 -11.58
CA LYS A 133 7.80 -0.85 -10.92
C LYS A 133 7.94 -1.41 -9.50
N ILE A 134 6.86 -1.47 -8.73
CA ILE A 134 6.83 -2.12 -7.41
C ILE A 134 7.21 -3.59 -7.54
N LEU A 135 6.67 -4.34 -8.52
CA LEU A 135 7.03 -5.74 -8.73
C LEU A 135 8.50 -5.93 -9.08
N ASP A 136 9.05 -5.09 -9.94
CA ASP A 136 10.47 -5.14 -10.30
C ASP A 136 11.36 -4.93 -9.07
N ILE A 137 11.01 -3.95 -8.25
CA ILE A 137 11.74 -3.64 -7.00
C ILE A 137 11.62 -4.81 -6.02
N CYS A 138 10.41 -5.30 -5.76
CA CYS A 138 10.17 -6.44 -4.86
C CYS A 138 10.91 -7.70 -5.32
N SER A 139 10.85 -8.01 -6.62
CA SER A 139 11.57 -9.14 -7.23
C SER A 139 13.08 -9.02 -7.03
N ARG A 140 13.64 -7.83 -7.26
CA ARG A 140 15.06 -7.55 -7.03
C ARG A 140 15.44 -7.72 -5.56
N VAL A 141 14.66 -7.16 -4.63
CA VAL A 141 14.93 -7.28 -3.19
C VAL A 141 14.86 -8.75 -2.74
N ILE A 142 13.85 -9.50 -3.19
CA ILE A 142 13.74 -10.94 -2.90
C ILE A 142 14.99 -11.68 -3.42
N GLY A 143 15.44 -11.41 -4.65
CA GLY A 143 16.66 -12.03 -5.19
C GLY A 143 17.92 -11.69 -4.39
N LEU A 144 18.06 -10.45 -3.90
CA LEU A 144 19.16 -10.05 -3.01
C LEU A 144 19.10 -10.80 -1.67
N LEU A 145 17.91 -10.96 -1.09
CA LEU A 145 17.70 -11.69 0.15
C LEU A 145 17.98 -13.20 0.00
N GLU A 146 17.58 -13.80 -1.13
CA GLU A 146 17.89 -15.19 -1.50
C GLU A 146 19.42 -15.38 -1.57
N GLY A 147 20.13 -14.51 -2.28
CA GLY A 147 21.58 -14.58 -2.44
C GLY A 147 22.37 -14.41 -1.12
N GLN A 148 21.78 -13.79 -0.10
CA GLN A 148 22.38 -13.62 1.22
C GLN A 148 21.93 -14.70 2.23
N ASN A 149 21.09 -15.67 1.84
CA ASN A 149 20.44 -16.64 2.74
C ASN A 149 19.65 -15.98 3.91
N ILE A 150 19.16 -14.75 3.72
CA ILE A 150 18.47 -13.98 4.78
C ILE A 150 16.99 -14.35 4.88
N ILE A 151 16.36 -14.84 3.80
CA ILE A 151 14.93 -15.20 3.77
C ILE A 151 14.57 -16.21 4.87
N GLN A 152 15.49 -17.10 5.22
CA GLN A 152 15.27 -18.16 6.22
C GLN A 152 15.61 -17.74 7.66
N GLN A 153 16.17 -16.54 7.88
CA GLN A 153 16.56 -16.12 9.23
C GLN A 153 15.33 -15.70 10.05
N PRO A 154 15.13 -16.26 11.26
CA PRO A 154 13.92 -16.02 12.06
C PRO A 154 13.82 -14.60 12.65
N PHE A 155 14.93 -13.87 12.73
CA PHE A 155 15.01 -12.55 13.39
C PHE A 155 15.61 -11.50 12.44
N SER A 156 14.79 -10.99 11.52
CA SER A 156 15.03 -9.71 10.86
C SER A 156 13.67 -9.01 10.77
N ILE A 157 13.55 -7.87 11.45
CA ILE A 157 12.26 -7.28 11.81
C ILE A 157 11.55 -6.68 10.59
N GLU A 158 12.24 -6.13 9.60
CA GLU A 158 11.58 -5.35 8.54
C GLU A 158 12.33 -5.38 7.20
N PHE A 159 11.67 -5.89 6.16
CA PHE A 159 11.94 -5.45 4.77
C PHE A 159 10.73 -4.76 4.14
N GLY A 160 9.57 -4.77 4.81
CA GLY A 160 8.41 -3.94 4.49
C GLY A 160 7.85 -4.13 3.07
N LEU A 161 7.94 -5.32 2.50
CA LEU A 161 7.47 -5.64 1.14
C LEU A 161 6.04 -6.20 1.11
N ILE A 162 5.60 -6.87 2.17
CA ILE A 162 4.28 -7.53 2.19
C ILE A 162 3.17 -6.49 2.06
N ALA A 163 3.27 -5.36 2.77
CA ALA A 163 2.25 -4.32 2.70
C ALA A 163 2.16 -3.66 1.30
N PRO A 164 3.25 -3.19 0.66
CA PRO A 164 3.20 -2.70 -0.72
C PRO A 164 2.66 -3.71 -1.73
N LEU A 165 3.04 -5.00 -1.60
CA LEU A 165 2.52 -6.07 -2.47
C LEU A 165 1.02 -6.29 -2.26
N TYR A 166 0.56 -6.35 -1.00
CA TYR A 166 -0.85 -6.49 -0.68
C TYR A 166 -1.66 -5.31 -1.23
N MET A 167 -1.20 -4.07 -0.99
CA MET A 167 -1.88 -2.88 -1.49
C MET A 167 -1.90 -2.85 -3.01
N SER A 168 -0.77 -3.12 -3.69
CA SER A 168 -0.72 -3.19 -5.15
C SER A 168 -1.68 -4.27 -5.69
N GLY A 169 -1.75 -5.41 -5.00
CA GLY A 169 -2.58 -6.54 -5.39
C GLY A 169 -4.05 -6.21 -5.25
N ARG A 170 -4.42 -5.49 -4.20
CA ARG A 170 -5.78 -5.03 -3.97
C ARG A 170 -6.20 -3.96 -4.98
N LEU A 171 -5.33 -2.98 -5.24
CA LEU A 171 -5.66 -1.79 -6.02
C LEU A 171 -5.58 -2.03 -7.55
N CYS A 172 -4.57 -2.76 -8.04
CA CYS A 172 -4.44 -3.04 -9.46
C CYS A 172 -5.43 -4.12 -9.92
N ARG A 173 -6.08 -3.95 -11.09
CA ARG A 173 -6.93 -4.97 -11.72
C ARG A 173 -6.29 -5.76 -12.85
N ASP A 174 -5.06 -5.41 -13.24
CA ASP A 174 -4.37 -6.13 -14.31
C ASP A 174 -4.08 -7.60 -13.89
N PRO A 175 -4.54 -8.61 -14.63
CA PRO A 175 -4.36 -10.01 -14.26
C PRO A 175 -2.91 -10.43 -14.14
N SER A 176 -2.03 -9.89 -14.98
CA SER A 176 -0.60 -10.24 -15.00
C SER A 176 0.11 -9.70 -13.75
N VAL A 177 -0.21 -8.44 -13.37
CA VAL A 177 0.28 -7.84 -12.13
C VAL A 177 -0.24 -8.62 -10.91
N ARG A 178 -1.54 -8.94 -10.87
CA ARG A 178 -2.16 -9.71 -9.77
C ARG A 178 -1.49 -11.07 -9.58
N GLN A 179 -1.26 -11.80 -10.66
CA GLN A 179 -0.58 -13.08 -10.62
C GLN A 179 0.87 -12.95 -10.10
N SER A 180 1.61 -11.97 -10.62
CA SER A 180 2.99 -11.72 -10.19
C SER A 180 3.08 -11.37 -8.71
N ILE A 181 2.10 -10.65 -8.16
CA ILE A 181 2.04 -10.33 -6.72
C ILE A 181 1.87 -11.58 -5.87
N LEU A 182 0.97 -12.49 -6.25
CA LEU A 182 0.77 -13.75 -5.54
C LEU A 182 2.04 -14.61 -5.56
N GLU A 183 2.78 -14.60 -6.67
CA GLU A 183 4.07 -15.30 -6.79
C GLU A 183 5.14 -14.69 -5.88
N LEU A 184 5.28 -13.37 -5.86
CA LEU A 184 6.25 -12.67 -5.02
C LEU A 184 5.94 -12.84 -3.52
N LEU A 185 4.65 -12.79 -3.12
CA LEU A 185 4.23 -13.10 -1.76
C LEU A 185 4.56 -14.55 -1.36
N GLY A 186 4.51 -15.50 -2.31
CA GLY A 186 4.89 -16.89 -2.08
C GLY A 186 6.41 -17.10 -1.93
N ARG A 187 7.21 -16.34 -2.68
CA ARG A 187 8.68 -16.44 -2.69
C ARG A 187 9.38 -15.66 -1.57
N GLY A 188 8.79 -14.53 -1.17
CA GLY A 188 9.37 -13.64 -0.17
C GLY A 188 9.30 -14.19 1.26
N ARG A 189 9.60 -13.30 2.23
CA ARG A 189 9.43 -13.62 3.65
C ARG A 189 7.96 -13.85 3.99
N GLN A 190 7.73 -14.77 4.91
CA GLN A 190 6.37 -15.18 5.27
C GLN A 190 5.71 -14.24 6.28
N GLN A 191 6.48 -13.43 7.01
CA GLN A 191 5.96 -12.51 8.02
C GLN A 191 6.82 -11.24 8.18
N GLU A 192 6.13 -10.11 8.32
CA GLU A 192 6.67 -8.75 8.58
C GLU A 192 5.79 -8.07 9.65
N GLY A 193 6.21 -8.09 10.91
CA GLY A 193 5.38 -7.64 12.02
C GLY A 193 4.03 -8.39 12.07
N LEU A 194 2.93 -7.66 11.86
CA LEU A 194 1.57 -8.22 11.79
C LEU A 194 1.19 -8.75 10.41
N TRP A 195 1.94 -8.39 9.36
CA TRP A 195 1.68 -8.83 7.99
C TRP A 195 2.17 -10.25 7.78
N GLN A 196 1.29 -11.11 7.26
CA GLN A 196 1.61 -12.52 6.94
C GLN A 196 1.36 -12.74 5.45
N ALA A 197 2.41 -13.10 4.70
CA ALA A 197 2.35 -13.19 3.24
C ALA A 197 1.27 -14.18 2.77
N LYS A 198 1.16 -15.35 3.42
CA LYS A 198 0.14 -16.34 3.13
C LYS A 198 -1.28 -15.82 3.34
N VAL A 199 -1.51 -15.07 4.42
CA VAL A 199 -2.81 -14.47 4.73
C VAL A 199 -3.14 -13.42 3.69
N CYS A 200 -2.20 -12.51 3.38
CA CYS A 200 -2.37 -11.51 2.32
C CYS A 200 -2.70 -12.17 0.98
N ALA A 201 -1.98 -13.22 0.59
CA ALA A 201 -2.24 -13.95 -0.65
C ALA A 201 -3.63 -14.62 -0.65
N ALA A 202 -4.07 -15.19 0.48
CA ALA A 202 -5.42 -15.77 0.60
C ALA A 202 -6.50 -14.71 0.43
N ILE A 203 -6.35 -13.55 1.08
CA ILE A 203 -7.27 -12.42 0.97
C ILE A 203 -7.30 -11.88 -0.47
N LEU A 204 -6.14 -11.69 -1.10
CA LEU A 204 -6.06 -11.24 -2.50
C LEU A 204 -6.75 -12.21 -3.46
N ARG A 205 -6.53 -13.52 -3.32
CA ARG A 205 -7.25 -14.52 -4.13
C ARG A 205 -8.77 -14.40 -3.95
N ARG A 206 -9.23 -14.17 -2.73
CA ARG A 206 -10.67 -13.99 -2.47
C ARG A 206 -11.20 -12.71 -3.10
N ILE A 207 -10.49 -11.59 -2.99
CA ILE A 207 -10.80 -10.33 -3.68
C ILE A 207 -10.92 -10.58 -5.19
N TYR A 208 -9.95 -11.27 -5.80
CA TYR A 208 -9.98 -11.53 -7.25
C TYR A 208 -11.18 -12.36 -7.65
N ALA A 209 -11.52 -13.40 -6.87
CA ALA A 209 -12.70 -14.20 -7.12
C ALA A 209 -14.01 -13.39 -7.01
N ILE A 210 -14.11 -12.48 -6.03
CA ILE A 210 -15.28 -11.59 -5.89
C ILE A 210 -15.41 -10.67 -7.11
N GLU A 211 -14.33 -9.98 -7.48
CA GLU A 211 -14.35 -9.02 -8.58
C GLU A 211 -14.53 -9.69 -9.96
N ASP A 212 -14.05 -10.92 -10.11
CA ASP A 212 -14.18 -11.69 -11.34
C ASP A 212 -15.63 -12.12 -11.63
N VAL A 213 -16.45 -12.35 -10.59
CA VAL A 213 -17.88 -12.64 -10.75
C VAL A 213 -18.61 -11.47 -11.40
N GLY A 214 -18.19 -10.22 -11.12
CA GLY A 214 -18.79 -9.02 -11.68
C GLY A 214 -18.25 -8.61 -13.06
N LYS A 215 -17.39 -9.41 -13.71
CA LYS A 215 -16.92 -9.14 -15.08
C LYS A 215 -18.07 -9.26 -16.08
N LEU A 216 -18.21 -8.25 -16.95
CA LEU A 216 -19.17 -8.31 -18.06
C LEU A 216 -18.67 -9.27 -19.17
N PRO A 217 -19.57 -9.92 -19.94
CA PRO A 217 -19.18 -10.79 -21.04
C PRO A 217 -18.23 -10.09 -22.03
N GLY A 218 -17.09 -10.70 -22.32
CA GLY A 218 -16.07 -10.17 -23.23
C GLY A 218 -15.10 -9.15 -22.61
N GLN A 219 -15.25 -8.79 -21.33
CA GLN A 219 -14.28 -7.95 -20.62
C GLN A 219 -13.21 -8.79 -19.92
N HIS A 220 -11.96 -8.33 -20.01
CA HIS A 220 -10.81 -8.97 -19.38
C HIS A 220 -10.56 -8.44 -17.95
N LEU A 221 -11.03 -7.21 -17.66
CA LEU A 221 -10.87 -6.53 -16.37
C LEU A 221 -12.23 -6.35 -15.68
N PRO A 222 -12.32 -6.48 -14.33
CA PRO A 222 -13.53 -6.18 -13.56
C PRO A 222 -14.00 -4.74 -13.78
N SER A 223 -15.30 -4.51 -13.95
CA SER A 223 -15.89 -3.16 -14.04
C SER A 223 -15.77 -2.41 -12.71
N ASP A 224 -16.01 -1.10 -12.70
CA ASP A 224 -16.02 -0.31 -11.47
C ASP A 224 -17.01 -0.87 -10.42
N THR A 225 -18.22 -1.28 -10.83
CA THR A 225 -19.24 -1.83 -9.91
C THR A 225 -18.86 -3.19 -9.33
N ALA A 226 -18.04 -3.96 -10.03
CA ALA A 226 -17.53 -5.26 -9.56
C ALA A 226 -16.38 -5.11 -8.56
N ARG A 227 -15.76 -3.93 -8.48
CA ARG A 227 -14.62 -3.69 -7.61
C ARG A 227 -15.07 -3.36 -6.20
N LEU A 228 -14.45 -4.05 -5.23
CA LEU A 228 -14.60 -3.71 -3.83
C LEU A 228 -14.25 -2.23 -3.59
N ARG A 229 -14.76 -1.64 -2.52
CA ARG A 229 -14.47 -0.26 -2.11
C ARG A 229 -13.62 -0.20 -0.86
N ALA A 230 -13.78 -1.17 0.02
CA ALA A 230 -12.94 -1.34 1.19
C ALA A 230 -12.77 -2.82 1.54
N THR A 231 -11.66 -3.11 2.20
CA THR A 231 -11.36 -4.41 2.78
C THR A 231 -10.78 -4.17 4.16
N LEU A 232 -11.52 -4.52 5.20
CA LEU A 232 -11.09 -4.33 6.58
C LEU A 232 -10.65 -5.68 7.16
N ILE A 233 -9.38 -5.77 7.52
CA ILE A 233 -8.81 -6.96 8.15
C ILE A 233 -8.84 -6.76 9.66
N HIS A 234 -9.64 -7.55 10.35
CA HIS A 234 -9.76 -7.48 11.81
C HIS A 234 -8.68 -8.33 12.49
N PRO A 235 -8.30 -8.00 13.75
CA PRO A 235 -7.50 -8.89 14.58
C PRO A 235 -8.12 -10.29 14.62
N ARG A 236 -7.27 -11.32 14.67
CA ARG A 236 -7.75 -12.71 14.66
C ARG A 236 -8.78 -12.94 15.76
N LYS A 237 -9.97 -13.36 15.35
CA LYS A 237 -11.04 -13.77 16.25
C LYS A 237 -11.00 -15.30 16.40
N THR A 238 -11.58 -15.79 17.49
CA THR A 238 -11.85 -17.21 17.69
C THR A 238 -13.35 -17.39 17.53
N ASP A 239 -13.78 -18.31 16.67
CA ASP A 239 -15.19 -18.61 16.48
C ASP A 239 -15.75 -19.46 17.65
N SER A 240 -17.04 -19.78 17.61
CA SER A 240 -17.70 -20.62 18.62
C SER A 240 -17.19 -22.08 18.62
N SER A 241 -16.51 -22.52 17.56
CA SER A 241 -15.90 -23.85 17.44
C SER A 241 -14.46 -23.91 17.95
N GLY A 242 -13.88 -22.77 18.36
CA GLY A 242 -12.51 -22.65 18.86
C GLY A 242 -11.47 -22.42 17.76
N ILE A 243 -11.90 -22.26 16.51
CA ILE A 243 -11.02 -22.03 15.36
C ILE A 243 -10.65 -20.54 15.29
N ARG A 244 -9.36 -20.28 15.06
CA ARG A 244 -8.80 -18.92 15.08
C ARG A 244 -8.44 -18.47 13.67
N GLY A 245 -9.22 -17.57 13.10
CA GLY A 245 -9.07 -17.09 11.73
C GLY A 245 -8.92 -15.57 11.62
N ASN A 246 -8.52 -15.11 10.43
CA ASN A 246 -8.55 -13.68 10.12
C ASN A 246 -9.96 -13.35 9.62
N VAL A 247 -10.65 -12.44 10.29
CA VAL A 247 -11.96 -11.97 9.85
C VAL A 247 -11.75 -10.80 8.93
N VAL A 248 -12.28 -10.89 7.72
CA VAL A 248 -12.15 -9.87 6.68
C VAL A 248 -13.55 -9.39 6.31
N GLN A 249 -13.76 -8.09 6.42
CA GLN A 249 -14.99 -7.43 6.01
C GLN A 249 -14.79 -6.82 4.62
N PHE A 250 -15.73 -7.11 3.72
CA PHE A 250 -15.74 -6.64 2.34
C PHE A 250 -16.86 -5.62 2.15
N PHE A 251 -16.57 -4.57 1.38
CA PHE A 251 -17.52 -3.53 1.02
C PHE A 251 -17.61 -3.48 -0.50
N LEU A 252 -18.79 -3.74 -1.03
CA LEU A 252 -19.12 -3.61 -2.45
C LEU A 252 -20.27 -2.61 -2.62
N THR A 253 -20.32 -1.89 -3.73
CA THR A 253 -21.46 -1.02 -4.04
C THR A 253 -22.74 -1.87 -4.11
N SER A 254 -23.81 -1.46 -3.42
CA SER A 254 -25.11 -2.15 -3.52
C SER A 254 -25.80 -1.82 -4.85
N GLU A 255 -26.56 -2.77 -5.38
CA GLU A 255 -27.50 -2.51 -6.47
C GLU A 255 -28.70 -1.68 -5.99
N ASP A 256 -29.02 -1.76 -4.69
CA ASP A 256 -30.00 -0.88 -4.06
C ASP A 256 -29.33 0.44 -3.63
N VAL A 257 -29.71 1.52 -4.32
CA VAL A 257 -29.24 2.88 -4.06
C VAL A 257 -29.50 3.33 -2.61
N MET A 258 -30.51 2.75 -1.94
CA MET A 258 -30.88 3.09 -0.56
C MET A 258 -29.97 2.40 0.48
N GLU A 259 -29.44 1.23 0.19
CA GLU A 259 -28.50 0.51 1.08
C GLU A 259 -27.07 1.03 0.91
N GLY A 260 -26.72 1.47 -0.30
CA GLY A 260 -25.44 2.08 -0.67
C GLY A 260 -24.23 1.13 -0.66
N TRP A 261 -24.09 0.27 0.35
CA TRP A 261 -23.04 -0.75 0.45
C TRP A 261 -23.61 -2.14 0.76
N ASN A 262 -23.20 -3.15 -0.01
CA ASN A 262 -23.29 -4.53 0.40
C ASN A 262 -22.05 -4.87 1.24
N VAL A 263 -22.26 -5.17 2.53
CA VAL A 263 -21.19 -5.42 3.51
C VAL A 263 -21.36 -6.80 4.11
N TRP A 264 -20.30 -7.62 4.04
CA TRP A 264 -20.29 -8.95 4.65
C TRP A 264 -18.92 -9.29 5.22
N GLU A 265 -18.89 -10.27 6.14
CA GLU A 265 -17.66 -10.78 6.74
C GLU A 265 -17.38 -12.21 6.26
N GLU A 266 -16.10 -12.51 6.04
CA GLU A 266 -15.62 -13.86 5.77
C GLU A 266 -14.45 -14.22 6.68
N TRP A 267 -14.35 -15.51 7.00
CA TRP A 267 -13.21 -16.08 7.70
C TRP A 267 -12.20 -16.57 6.67
N ILE A 268 -11.03 -15.93 6.63
CA ILE A 268 -9.97 -16.27 5.69
C ILE A 268 -8.79 -16.88 6.45
N GLU A 269 -8.64 -18.18 6.23
CA GLU A 269 -7.49 -18.96 6.70
C GLU A 269 -6.39 -18.95 5.64
N ALA A 270 -5.15 -18.86 6.10
CA ALA A 270 -4.00 -19.14 5.26
C ALA A 270 -3.74 -20.66 5.28
N PRO A 271 -3.65 -21.34 4.13
CA PRO A 271 -3.30 -22.76 4.08
C PRO A 271 -1.85 -23.05 4.53
#